data_AF-A0A9D6E1E9-F1
#
_entry.id   AF-A0A9D6E1E9-F1
#
_cell.length_a   1.000
_cell.length_b   1.000
_cell.length_c   1.000
_cell.angle_alpha   90.00
_cell.angle_beta   90.00
_cell.angle_gamma   90.00
#
_symmetry.space_group_name_H-M   'P 1'
#
loop_
_entity.id
_entity.type
_entity.pdbx_description
1 polymer ?
#
loop_
_entity_poly.entity_id
_entity_poly.type
_entity_poly.pdbx_seq_one_letter_code
_entity_poly.pdbx_strand_id
1 'polypeptide(L)'
;MTLNFEPPDLEQARNRPVECLGITFENDEERRACFLEKLRANLRDPEFREMEGFPIGSDEDILALSDPPYYTACPNPFIADFIKHYGKPYDPNEPYRRQPFAVDVSEGKTDPIYKAHSYHTKVPHLAIVPCILHYTEPGDVVLDGFCGSGMTGVAAQWCGTAPESYRRTLEALWEKEGIGKPRWGARRVVLNDLSPAATFSAANYNIPFDVREFTRAGKQILDEVEQEIGWMYDTLHGGAGILPAKKILEKAGWKPAPLTEFKQTQRDLPHWQYPGAIFFVTFRTYQGILLSTESRSVVLNALKYWHGSKIHLFSAVVMPDHVHMLFQLSTDKHGHVEQASSLHSEDLSKIMHSIKSYSANQINKVQNRSGILWQTERH
;
A
#
# COMPACT_ATOMS: atom_id res chain seq x y z
N MET A 1 23.52 -7.54 -9.63
CA MET A 1 23.64 -8.58 -8.60
C MET A 1 22.28 -9.23 -8.48
N THR A 2 22.05 -10.27 -9.27
CA THR A 2 20.84 -11.10 -9.23
C THR A 2 20.84 -11.82 -7.89
N LEU A 3 19.79 -11.62 -7.10
CA LEU A 3 19.52 -12.44 -5.94
C LEU A 3 19.14 -13.83 -6.47
N ASN A 4 20.13 -14.71 -6.62
CA ASN A 4 19.91 -16.14 -6.84
C ASN A 4 19.37 -16.73 -5.54
N PHE A 5 18.08 -16.51 -5.28
CA PHE A 5 17.30 -17.47 -4.52
C PHE A 5 16.99 -18.58 -5.50
N GLU A 6 17.81 -19.63 -5.56
CA GLU A 6 17.25 -20.94 -5.91
C GLU A 6 16.58 -21.43 -4.63
N PRO A 7 15.25 -21.33 -4.50
CA PRO A 7 14.57 -21.93 -3.36
C PRO A 7 14.75 -23.45 -3.49
N PRO A 8 14.85 -24.21 -2.38
CA PRO A 8 14.62 -25.65 -2.45
C PRO A 8 13.27 -25.87 -3.16
N ASP A 9 13.18 -26.90 -3.99
CA ASP A 9 12.00 -27.17 -4.80
C ASP A 9 10.75 -27.27 -3.91
N LEU A 10 9.98 -26.18 -3.82
CA LEU A 10 8.89 -26.05 -2.86
C LEU A 10 7.73 -27.00 -3.16
N GLU A 11 7.66 -27.61 -4.35
CA GLU A 11 6.74 -28.73 -4.61
C GLU A 11 7.08 -29.95 -3.74
N GLN A 12 8.37 -30.27 -3.59
CA GLN A 12 8.81 -31.30 -2.65
C GLN A 12 8.59 -30.86 -1.19
N ALA A 13 8.69 -29.55 -0.91
CA ALA A 13 8.42 -29.00 0.41
C ALA A 13 6.93 -28.92 0.77
N ARG A 14 6.03 -28.84 -0.22
CA ARG A 14 4.58 -28.90 -0.04
C ARG A 14 4.18 -30.30 0.37
N ASN A 15 4.70 -31.33 -0.32
CA ASN A 15 4.32 -32.73 -0.09
C ASN A 15 5.06 -33.44 1.05
N ARG A 16 5.85 -32.73 1.86
CA ARG A 16 6.57 -33.33 2.99
C ARG A 16 5.74 -33.22 4.27
N PRO A 17 5.86 -34.20 5.19
CA PRO A 17 5.23 -34.10 6.49
C PRO A 17 5.63 -32.83 7.24
N VAL A 18 4.64 -32.19 7.87
CA VAL A 18 4.84 -31.01 8.71
C VAL A 18 4.37 -31.29 10.12
N GLU A 19 5.07 -30.72 11.11
CA GLU A 19 4.63 -30.74 12.51
C GLU A 19 4.11 -29.36 12.90
N CYS A 20 2.89 -29.31 13.40
CA CYS A 20 2.25 -28.08 13.87
C CYS A 20 1.61 -28.31 15.23
N LEU A 21 2.10 -27.61 16.25
CA LEU A 21 1.61 -27.68 17.63
C LEU A 21 1.54 -29.13 18.18
N GLY A 22 2.54 -29.96 17.85
CA GLY A 22 2.64 -31.36 18.28
C GLY A 22 1.77 -32.35 17.48
N ILE A 23 1.15 -31.90 16.38
CA ILE A 23 0.41 -32.76 15.45
C ILE A 23 1.20 -32.89 14.15
N THR A 24 1.41 -34.12 13.69
CA THR A 24 2.04 -34.40 12.39
C THR A 24 0.97 -34.50 11.30
N PHE A 25 1.18 -33.77 10.21
CA PHE A 25 0.35 -33.79 9.01
C PHE A 25 1.16 -34.33 7.84
N GLU A 26 0.50 -34.92 6.85
CA GLU A 26 1.16 -35.43 5.64
C GLU A 26 1.83 -34.30 4.83
N ASN A 27 1.23 -33.12 4.85
CA ASN A 27 1.68 -31.94 4.14
C ASN A 27 1.09 -30.66 4.77
N ASP A 28 1.55 -29.50 4.30
CA ASP A 28 1.09 -28.20 4.81
C ASP A 28 -0.36 -27.87 4.43
N GLU A 29 -0.87 -28.42 3.33
CA GLU A 29 -2.27 -28.23 2.89
C GLU A 29 -3.25 -28.93 3.84
N GLU A 30 -2.93 -30.16 4.27
CA GLU A 30 -3.67 -30.90 5.28
C GLU A 30 -3.64 -30.22 6.65
N ARG A 31 -2.48 -29.65 7.04
CA ARG A 31 -2.39 -28.78 8.22
C ARG A 31 -3.37 -27.62 8.08
N ARG A 32 -3.29 -26.88 6.97
CA ARG A 32 -4.14 -25.70 6.74
C ARG A 32 -5.62 -26.07 6.79
N ALA A 33 -6.03 -27.13 6.11
CA ALA A 33 -7.41 -27.60 6.08
C ALA A 33 -7.92 -27.93 7.49
N CYS A 34 -7.14 -28.67 8.29
CA CYS A 34 -7.49 -29.02 9.66
C CYS A 34 -7.72 -27.77 10.53
N PHE A 35 -6.83 -26.78 10.47
CA PHE A 35 -6.95 -25.57 11.27
C PHE A 35 -8.00 -24.58 10.73
N LEU A 36 -8.30 -24.59 9.43
CA LEU A 36 -9.43 -23.85 8.86
C LEU A 36 -10.77 -24.39 9.35
N GLU A 37 -10.94 -25.71 9.47
CA GLU A 37 -12.17 -26.27 10.04
C GLU A 37 -12.32 -25.90 11.52
N LYS A 38 -11.22 -25.90 12.29
CA LYS A 38 -11.22 -25.41 13.67
C LYS A 38 -11.58 -23.93 13.75
N LEU A 39 -11.02 -23.10 12.86
CA LEU A 39 -11.34 -21.67 12.81
C LEU A 39 -12.81 -21.46 12.44
N ARG A 40 -13.34 -22.20 11.46
CA ARG A 40 -14.76 -22.18 11.08
C ARG A 40 -15.66 -22.54 12.26
N ALA A 41 -15.27 -23.51 13.08
CA ALA A 41 -16.01 -23.85 14.30
C ALA A 41 -16.04 -22.68 15.30
N ASN A 42 -14.90 -22.00 15.51
CA ASN A 42 -14.84 -20.81 16.37
C ASN A 42 -15.69 -19.65 15.82
N LEU A 43 -15.70 -19.43 14.50
CA LEU A 43 -16.48 -18.36 13.86
C LEU A 43 -18.01 -18.52 14.01
N ARG A 44 -18.48 -19.74 14.26
CA ARG A 44 -19.89 -20.04 14.55
C ARG A 44 -20.28 -19.71 15.98
N ASP A 45 -19.32 -19.50 16.88
CA ASP A 45 -19.56 -19.10 18.25
C ASP A 45 -19.90 -17.59 18.31
N PRO A 46 -21.11 -17.21 18.75
CA PRO A 46 -21.49 -15.81 18.89
C PRO A 46 -20.57 -15.03 19.85
N GLU A 47 -20.12 -15.65 20.95
CA GLU A 47 -19.25 -14.98 21.93
C GLU A 47 -17.89 -14.62 21.31
N PHE A 48 -17.37 -15.49 20.44
CA PHE A 48 -16.15 -15.22 19.68
C PHE A 48 -16.32 -14.03 18.72
N ARG A 49 -17.48 -13.92 18.07
CA ARG A 49 -17.80 -12.79 17.17
C ARG A 49 -18.05 -11.47 17.90
N GLU A 50 -18.50 -11.53 19.14
CA GLU A 50 -18.77 -10.34 19.96
C GLU A 50 -17.52 -9.67 20.55
N MET A 51 -16.33 -10.26 20.35
CA MET A 51 -15.08 -9.65 20.79
C MET A 51 -14.87 -8.26 20.15
N GLU A 52 -14.41 -7.31 20.96
CA GLU A 52 -14.12 -5.96 20.48
C GLU A 52 -13.05 -5.98 19.38
N GLY A 53 -13.31 -5.26 18.28
CA GLY A 53 -12.40 -5.20 17.13
C GLY A 53 -12.50 -6.39 16.18
N PHE A 54 -13.51 -7.26 16.30
CA PHE A 54 -13.75 -8.32 15.34
C PHE A 54 -14.01 -7.74 13.92
N PRO A 55 -13.43 -8.32 12.85
CA PRO A 55 -13.62 -7.82 11.49
C PRO A 55 -15.08 -7.87 11.03
N ILE A 56 -15.50 -6.84 10.28
CA ILE A 56 -16.79 -6.82 9.59
C ILE A 56 -16.62 -7.54 8.25
N GLY A 57 -16.84 -8.86 8.23
CA GLY A 57 -16.70 -9.70 7.05
C GLY A 57 -17.48 -11.01 7.17
N SER A 58 -17.69 -11.69 6.03
CA SER A 58 -18.29 -13.02 6.05
C SER A 58 -17.31 -14.05 6.61
N ASP A 59 -17.82 -15.19 7.09
CA ASP A 59 -16.95 -16.29 7.55
C ASP A 59 -16.03 -16.76 6.42
N GLU A 60 -16.54 -16.82 5.19
CA GLU A 60 -15.76 -17.28 4.05
C GLU A 60 -14.64 -16.29 3.68
N ASP A 61 -14.86 -14.97 3.81
CA ASP A 61 -13.80 -13.97 3.61
C ASP A 61 -12.71 -14.09 4.68
N ILE A 62 -13.10 -14.28 5.94
CA ILE A 62 -12.16 -14.46 7.05
C ILE A 62 -11.33 -15.73 6.82
N LEU A 63 -11.97 -16.84 6.45
CA LEU A 63 -11.30 -18.11 6.17
C LEU A 63 -10.37 -18.01 4.96
N ALA A 64 -10.82 -17.34 3.89
CA ALA A 64 -10.04 -17.16 2.66
C ALA A 64 -8.74 -16.36 2.90
N LEU A 65 -8.81 -15.34 3.76
CA LEU A 65 -7.66 -14.51 4.11
C LEU A 65 -6.77 -15.14 5.19
N SER A 66 -7.21 -16.18 5.89
CA SER A 66 -6.46 -16.77 7.00
C SER A 66 -5.53 -17.92 6.58
N ASP A 67 -4.47 -18.11 7.35
CA ASP A 67 -3.61 -19.29 7.33
C ASP A 67 -3.38 -19.81 8.76
N PRO A 68 -4.42 -20.40 9.38
CA PRO A 68 -4.35 -20.81 10.77
C PRO A 68 -3.46 -22.05 10.96
N PRO A 69 -2.74 -22.17 12.09
CA PRO A 69 -2.83 -21.33 13.27
C PRO A 69 -1.93 -20.08 13.23
N TYR A 70 -1.14 -19.89 12.17
CA TYR A 70 -0.07 -18.89 12.13
C TYR A 70 -0.58 -17.48 11.83
N TYR A 71 -1.67 -17.35 11.07
CA TYR A 71 -2.33 -16.07 10.81
C TYR A 71 -3.84 -16.24 10.68
N THR A 72 -4.59 -15.31 11.27
CA THR A 72 -6.04 -15.20 11.11
C THR A 72 -6.42 -13.76 10.81
N ALA A 73 -7.39 -13.57 9.92
CA ALA A 73 -7.95 -12.24 9.61
C ALA A 73 -8.89 -11.71 10.71
N CYS A 74 -9.00 -12.44 11.82
CA CYS A 74 -9.75 -12.13 13.05
C CYS A 74 -8.84 -12.36 14.28
N PRO A 75 -9.28 -12.08 15.53
CA PRO A 75 -8.56 -12.51 16.73
C PRO A 75 -8.20 -14.00 16.65
N ASN A 76 -6.94 -14.34 16.89
CA ASN A 76 -6.43 -15.69 16.64
C ASN A 76 -6.77 -16.63 17.81
N PRO A 77 -7.66 -17.64 17.63
CA PRO A 77 -8.08 -18.52 18.72
C PRO A 77 -6.99 -19.52 19.14
N PHE A 78 -5.91 -19.66 18.37
CA PHE A 78 -4.86 -20.67 18.59
C PHE A 78 -3.68 -20.14 19.41
N ILE A 79 -3.70 -18.88 19.87
CA ILE A 79 -2.61 -18.28 20.66
C ILE A 79 -2.36 -19.08 21.94
N ALA A 80 -3.41 -19.54 22.63
CA ALA A 80 -3.25 -20.31 23.86
C ALA A 80 -2.51 -21.64 23.62
N ASP A 81 -2.85 -22.36 22.56
CA ASP A 81 -2.16 -23.60 22.17
C ASP A 81 -0.70 -23.34 21.76
N PHE A 82 -0.45 -22.23 21.05
CA PHE A 82 0.89 -21.79 20.68
C PHE A 82 1.77 -21.53 21.91
N ILE A 83 1.26 -20.77 22.89
CA ILE A 83 1.98 -20.46 24.13
C ILE A 83 2.17 -21.73 24.97
N LYS A 84 1.18 -22.61 25.03
CA LYS A 84 1.31 -23.88 25.75
C LYS A 84 2.40 -24.79 25.15
N HIS A 85 2.54 -24.77 23.82
CA HIS A 85 3.49 -25.64 23.12
C HIS A 85 4.92 -25.06 23.10
N TYR A 86 5.08 -23.75 22.89
CA TYR A 86 6.40 -23.10 22.76
C TYR A 86 6.86 -22.31 23.98
N GLY A 87 5.94 -21.89 24.85
CA GLY A 87 6.23 -21.09 26.02
C GLY A 87 6.86 -21.90 27.15
N LYS A 88 7.54 -21.19 28.05
CA LYS A 88 8.04 -21.75 29.31
C LYS A 88 7.27 -21.11 30.47
N PRO A 89 6.78 -21.90 31.45
CA PRO A 89 6.22 -21.34 32.67
C PRO A 89 7.24 -20.44 33.37
N TYR A 90 6.77 -19.32 33.93
CA TYR A 90 7.60 -18.46 34.75
C TYR A 90 7.96 -19.16 36.07
N ASP A 91 9.25 -19.29 36.37
CA ASP A 91 9.74 -19.75 37.67
C ASP A 91 10.26 -18.57 38.50
N PRO A 92 9.55 -18.16 39.58
CA PRO A 92 10.00 -17.05 40.42
C PRO A 92 11.30 -17.34 41.19
N ASN A 93 11.72 -18.60 41.27
CA ASN A 93 12.97 -18.99 41.94
C ASN A 93 14.19 -18.89 41.02
N GLU A 94 13.98 -18.77 39.71
CA GLU A 94 15.07 -18.55 38.77
C GLU A 94 15.50 -17.07 38.83
N PRO A 95 16.72 -16.76 39.30
CA PRO A 95 17.16 -15.38 39.42
C PRO A 95 17.40 -14.79 38.03
N TYR A 96 16.47 -13.98 37.54
CA TYR A 96 16.64 -13.24 36.29
C TYR A 96 17.34 -11.90 36.55
N ARG A 97 18.52 -11.72 35.97
CA ARG A 97 19.24 -10.44 35.97
C ARG A 97 19.86 -10.18 34.61
N ARG A 98 19.25 -9.27 33.84
CA ARG A 98 19.82 -8.69 32.61
C ARG A 98 19.95 -7.18 32.77
N GLN A 99 21.10 -6.63 32.38
CA GLN A 99 21.30 -5.18 32.37
C GLN A 99 20.48 -4.53 31.25
N PRO A 100 20.07 -3.26 31.37
CA PRO A 100 19.47 -2.54 30.25
C PRO A 100 20.41 -2.53 29.05
N PHE A 101 19.87 -2.85 27.87
CA PHE A 101 20.58 -2.76 26.61
C PHE A 101 20.64 -1.30 26.16
N ALA A 102 21.82 -0.69 26.23
CA ALA A 102 22.05 0.73 25.97
C ALA A 102 23.14 0.94 24.90
N VAL A 103 23.11 0.12 23.85
CA VAL A 103 24.03 0.25 22.71
C VAL A 103 23.35 1.09 21.63
N ASP A 104 24.09 2.06 21.07
CA ASP A 104 23.62 2.83 19.93
C ASP A 104 23.51 1.93 18.70
N VAL A 105 22.30 1.79 18.16
CA VAL A 105 22.04 1.02 16.94
C VAL A 105 21.68 1.99 15.82
N SER A 106 22.55 2.07 14.82
CA SER A 106 22.34 2.88 13.62
C SER A 106 22.26 1.97 12.41
N GLU A 107 21.05 1.84 11.85
CA GLU A 107 20.77 0.98 10.71
C GLU A 107 20.12 1.77 9.58
N GLY A 108 20.58 1.50 8.36
CA GLY A 108 20.07 2.14 7.16
C GLY A 108 18.70 1.60 6.73
N LYS A 109 17.96 2.41 5.95
CA LYS A 109 16.69 2.02 5.32
C LYS A 109 16.90 1.37 3.93
N THR A 110 18.07 0.82 3.67
CA THR A 110 18.50 0.35 2.35
C THR A 110 18.30 -1.14 2.12
N ASP A 111 18.13 -1.91 3.20
CA ASP A 111 17.98 -3.36 3.17
C ASP A 111 16.78 -3.81 2.29
N PRO A 112 16.93 -4.87 1.47
CA PRO A 112 15.86 -5.35 0.59
C PRO A 112 14.56 -5.70 1.33
N ILE A 113 14.63 -6.32 2.51
CA ILE A 113 13.45 -6.68 3.32
C ILE A 113 12.76 -5.40 3.80
N TYR A 114 13.56 -4.41 4.22
CA TYR A 114 13.02 -3.10 4.57
C TYR A 114 12.39 -2.38 3.37
N LYS A 115 12.86 -2.58 2.14
CA LYS A 115 12.28 -1.94 0.95
C LYS A 115 11.07 -2.67 0.36
N ALA A 116 10.82 -3.92 0.74
CA ALA A 116 9.78 -4.73 0.13
C ALA A 116 8.35 -4.15 0.27
N HIS A 117 8.07 -3.33 1.29
CA HIS A 117 6.78 -2.66 1.46
C HIS A 117 6.92 -1.29 2.12
N SER A 118 6.18 -0.31 1.60
CA SER A 118 6.12 1.09 2.05
C SER A 118 5.20 1.25 3.26
N TYR A 119 5.63 0.80 4.44
CA TYR A 119 4.90 1.06 5.70
C TYR A 119 5.53 2.24 6.45
N HIS A 120 4.75 3.29 6.70
CA HIS A 120 5.27 4.63 7.06
C HIS A 120 5.95 4.74 8.45
N THR A 121 5.89 3.71 9.28
CA THR A 121 6.51 3.66 10.62
C THR A 121 7.44 2.46 10.82
N LYS A 122 7.78 1.75 9.75
CA LYS A 122 8.61 0.54 9.84
C LYS A 122 10.00 0.85 10.39
N VAL A 123 10.47 0.01 11.31
CA VAL A 123 11.84 0.03 11.84
C VAL A 123 12.66 -1.09 11.17
N PRO A 124 13.91 -0.86 10.76
CA PRO A 124 14.78 -1.93 10.25
C PRO A 124 14.91 -3.09 11.24
N HIS A 125 14.74 -4.32 10.77
CA HIS A 125 14.81 -5.52 11.62
C HIS A 125 16.20 -5.66 12.24
N LEU A 126 17.25 -5.27 11.52
CA LEU A 126 18.63 -5.24 12.01
C LEU A 126 18.80 -4.34 13.25
N ALA A 127 17.94 -3.34 13.44
CA ALA A 127 17.96 -2.52 14.64
C ALA A 127 17.35 -3.23 15.87
N ILE A 128 16.50 -4.24 15.62
CA ILE A 128 15.75 -4.99 16.65
C ILE A 128 16.53 -6.25 17.06
N VAL A 129 17.29 -6.86 16.14
CA VAL A 129 18.07 -8.09 16.38
C VAL A 129 18.93 -8.01 17.65
N PRO A 130 19.72 -6.94 17.91
CA PRO A 130 20.54 -6.87 19.12
C PRO A 130 19.71 -6.92 20.41
N CYS A 131 18.55 -6.25 20.44
CA CYS A 131 17.64 -6.28 21.58
C CYS A 131 17.10 -7.68 21.83
N ILE A 132 16.66 -8.39 20.78
CA ILE A 132 16.17 -9.77 20.91
C ILE A 132 17.28 -10.69 21.45
N LEU A 133 18.49 -10.62 20.89
CA LEU A 133 19.61 -11.45 21.32
C LEU A 133 20.03 -11.18 22.78
N HIS A 134 19.87 -9.95 23.26
CA HIS A 134 20.26 -9.56 24.61
C HIS A 134 19.27 -10.03 25.68
N TYR A 135 17.97 -9.96 25.39
CA TYR A 135 16.91 -10.25 26.36
C TYR A 135 16.31 -11.65 26.28
N THR A 136 16.64 -12.44 25.26
CA THR A 136 16.00 -13.74 25.03
C THR A 136 17.01 -14.82 24.67
N GLU A 137 16.65 -16.07 24.89
CA GLU A 137 17.39 -17.25 24.45
C GLU A 137 16.74 -17.86 23.19
N PRO A 138 17.49 -18.66 22.39
CA PRO A 138 16.91 -19.41 21.28
C PRO A 138 15.68 -20.22 21.71
N GLY A 139 14.61 -20.12 20.92
CA GLY A 139 13.34 -20.80 21.18
C GLY A 139 12.37 -20.06 22.10
N ASP A 140 12.80 -19.00 22.80
CA ASP A 140 11.88 -18.20 23.62
C ASP A 140 10.79 -17.52 22.78
N VAL A 141 9.67 -17.19 23.42
CA VAL A 141 8.54 -16.48 22.82
C VAL A 141 8.68 -14.98 23.05
N VAL A 142 8.60 -14.20 21.98
CA VAL A 142 8.58 -12.74 21.98
C VAL A 142 7.16 -12.27 21.65
N LEU A 143 6.63 -11.33 22.42
CA LEU A 143 5.38 -10.64 22.11
C LEU A 143 5.69 -9.24 21.60
N ASP A 144 5.13 -8.92 20.44
CA ASP A 144 5.04 -7.55 19.94
C ASP A 144 3.56 -7.19 19.78
N GLY A 145 3.02 -6.44 20.75
CA GLY A 145 1.61 -6.03 20.80
C GLY A 145 1.26 -4.88 19.86
N PHE A 146 2.26 -4.27 19.20
CA PHE A 146 2.09 -3.14 18.29
C PHE A 146 3.00 -3.30 17.08
N CYS A 147 2.90 -4.45 16.42
CA CYS A 147 3.94 -4.91 15.52
C CYS A 147 4.07 -4.12 14.23
N GLY A 148 3.06 -3.34 13.85
CA GLY A 148 3.01 -2.69 12.56
C GLY A 148 3.21 -3.72 11.44
N SER A 149 4.24 -3.53 10.63
CA SER A 149 4.60 -4.45 9.54
C SER A 149 5.31 -5.74 9.98
N GLY A 150 5.45 -6.01 11.28
CA GLY A 150 5.97 -7.29 11.79
C GLY A 150 7.50 -7.46 11.76
N MET A 151 8.27 -6.36 11.85
CA MET A 151 9.74 -6.43 11.78
C MET A 151 10.39 -7.12 12.99
N THR A 152 9.71 -7.16 14.13
CA THR A 152 10.13 -7.97 15.29
C THR A 152 10.15 -9.46 14.96
N GLY A 153 9.17 -9.94 14.19
CA GLY A 153 9.15 -11.32 13.69
C GLY A 153 10.33 -11.60 12.77
N VAL A 154 10.60 -10.69 11.82
CA VAL A 154 11.75 -10.80 10.91
C VAL A 154 13.05 -10.84 11.70
N ALA A 155 13.22 -9.96 12.69
CA ALA A 155 14.40 -9.92 13.55
C ALA A 155 14.58 -11.22 14.36
N ALA A 156 13.49 -11.76 14.91
CA ALA A 156 13.53 -13.02 15.66
C ALA A 156 13.93 -14.22 14.80
N GLN A 157 13.45 -14.28 13.55
CA GLN A 157 13.87 -15.31 12.59
C GLN A 157 15.33 -15.09 12.15
N TRP A 158 15.70 -13.83 11.91
CA TRP A 158 17.06 -13.44 11.53
C TRP A 158 18.10 -13.86 12.55
N CYS A 159 17.76 -13.89 13.85
CA CYS A 159 18.65 -14.43 14.89
C CYS A 159 19.07 -15.88 14.62
N GLY A 160 18.29 -16.67 13.87
CA GLY A 160 18.63 -18.04 13.47
C GLY A 160 19.37 -18.14 12.13
N THR A 161 19.07 -17.25 11.19
CA THR A 161 19.51 -17.35 9.78
C THR A 161 20.54 -16.30 9.38
N ALA A 162 20.89 -15.37 10.27
CA ALA A 162 21.82 -14.27 10.00
C ALA A 162 23.13 -14.77 9.37
N PRO A 163 23.63 -14.13 8.29
CA PRO A 163 24.89 -14.48 7.67
C PRO A 163 26.06 -14.38 8.65
N GLU A 164 27.05 -15.26 8.47
CA GLU A 164 28.27 -15.29 9.30
C GLU A 164 29.00 -13.94 9.37
N SER A 165 29.00 -13.18 8.27
CA SER A 165 29.57 -11.83 8.23
C SER A 165 28.88 -10.87 9.21
N TYR A 166 27.54 -10.84 9.21
CA TYR A 166 26.76 -10.03 10.14
C TYR A 166 27.00 -10.46 11.60
N ARG A 167 27.04 -11.78 11.86
CA ARG A 167 27.30 -12.31 13.20
C ARG A 167 28.63 -11.83 13.75
N ARG A 168 29.70 -11.92 12.95
CA ARG A 168 31.05 -11.46 13.33
C ARG A 168 31.08 -9.96 13.62
N THR A 169 30.41 -9.15 12.80
CA THR A 169 30.32 -7.70 13.03
C THR A 169 29.64 -7.40 14.35
N LEU A 170 28.50 -8.03 14.63
CA LEU A 170 27.76 -7.80 15.87
C LEU A 170 28.54 -8.29 17.11
N GLU A 171 29.16 -9.47 17.03
CA GLU A 171 30.01 -10.01 18.10
C GLU A 171 31.19 -9.09 18.42
N ALA A 172 31.86 -8.56 17.40
CA ALA A 172 32.97 -7.63 17.59
C ALA A 172 32.52 -6.28 18.19
N LEU A 173 31.31 -5.82 17.88
CA LEU A 173 30.72 -4.65 18.51
C LEU A 173 30.41 -4.92 19.99
N TRP A 174 29.77 -6.04 20.30
CA TRP A 174 29.44 -6.42 21.66
C TRP A 174 30.68 -6.60 22.54
N GLU A 175 31.73 -7.23 22.00
CA GLU A 175 33.01 -7.38 22.71
C GLU A 175 33.62 -6.01 23.09
N LYS A 176 33.54 -5.01 22.19
CA LYS A 176 34.00 -3.64 22.48
C LYS A 176 33.18 -2.95 23.56
N GLU A 177 31.87 -3.19 23.59
CA GLU A 177 30.95 -2.68 24.60
C GLU A 177 31.00 -3.48 25.92
N GLY A 178 31.88 -4.50 26.03
CA GLY A 178 31.98 -5.37 27.20
C GLY A 178 30.78 -6.30 27.38
N ILE A 179 29.97 -6.49 26.33
CA ILE A 179 28.84 -7.41 26.30
C ILE A 179 29.35 -8.77 25.81
N GLY A 180 29.07 -9.83 26.58
CA GLY A 180 29.44 -11.20 26.20
C GLY A 180 28.72 -11.66 24.93
N LYS A 181 29.29 -12.64 24.21
CA LYS A 181 28.75 -13.09 22.92
C LYS A 181 27.26 -13.49 22.99
N PRO A 182 26.44 -13.10 22.00
CA PRO A 182 25.05 -13.49 21.93
C PRO A 182 24.89 -14.99 21.66
N ARG A 183 23.77 -15.54 22.11
CA ARG A 183 23.31 -16.87 21.69
C ARG A 183 22.42 -16.75 20.47
N TRP A 184 22.99 -17.11 19.33
CA TRP A 184 22.31 -17.16 18.04
C TRP A 184 21.30 -18.31 17.99
N GLY A 185 20.18 -18.09 17.31
CA GLY A 185 19.09 -19.04 17.16
C GLY A 185 17.76 -18.32 16.91
N ALA A 186 16.79 -18.99 16.27
CA ALA A 186 15.49 -18.37 16.03
C ALA A 186 14.70 -18.24 17.34
N ARG A 187 13.88 -17.20 17.46
CA ARG A 187 12.86 -17.04 18.51
C ARG A 187 11.47 -17.26 17.92
N ARG A 188 10.51 -17.59 18.77
CA ARG A 188 9.09 -17.66 18.42
C ARG A 188 8.47 -16.29 18.66
N VAL A 189 7.52 -15.87 17.83
CA VAL A 189 6.95 -14.51 17.96
C VAL A 189 5.45 -14.53 17.83
N VAL A 190 4.78 -13.80 18.71
CA VAL A 190 3.38 -13.40 18.57
C VAL A 190 3.37 -11.94 18.15
N LEU A 191 2.87 -11.67 16.95
CA LEU A 191 2.73 -10.33 16.39
C LEU A 191 1.26 -9.94 16.43
N ASN A 192 0.96 -8.83 17.08
CA ASN A 192 -0.39 -8.29 17.18
C ASN A 192 -0.39 -6.81 16.80
N ASP A 193 -1.47 -6.40 16.14
CA ASP A 193 -1.76 -5.02 15.82
C ASP A 193 -3.28 -4.87 15.66
N LEU A 194 -3.80 -3.66 15.88
CA LEU A 194 -5.22 -3.34 15.68
C LEU A 194 -5.57 -3.16 14.20
N SER A 195 -4.59 -2.81 13.36
CA SER A 195 -4.79 -2.58 11.93
C SER A 195 -4.75 -3.90 11.14
N PRO A 196 -5.83 -4.26 10.42
CA PRO A 196 -5.82 -5.42 9.53
C PRO A 196 -4.75 -5.32 8.44
N ALA A 197 -4.46 -4.11 7.96
CA ALA A 197 -3.39 -3.89 6.98
C ALA A 197 -1.99 -4.13 7.57
N ALA A 198 -1.80 -3.82 8.85
CA ALA A 198 -0.55 -4.06 9.56
C ALA A 198 -0.34 -5.57 9.77
N THR A 199 -1.33 -6.27 10.32
CA THR A 199 -1.24 -7.72 10.56
C THR A 199 -1.11 -8.51 9.25
N PHE A 200 -1.79 -8.08 8.18
CA PHE A 200 -1.62 -8.64 6.84
C PHE A 200 -0.19 -8.43 6.33
N SER A 201 0.36 -7.22 6.46
CA SER A 201 1.75 -6.95 6.09
C SER A 201 2.73 -7.80 6.90
N ALA A 202 2.50 -7.92 8.22
CA ALA A 202 3.30 -8.73 9.11
C ALA A 202 3.30 -10.22 8.73
N ALA A 203 2.13 -10.77 8.39
CA ALA A 203 1.99 -12.14 7.90
C ALA A 203 2.81 -12.36 6.61
N ASN A 204 2.68 -11.48 5.63
CA ASN A 204 3.42 -11.58 4.37
C ASN A 204 4.95 -11.47 4.54
N TYR A 205 5.43 -10.79 5.58
CA TYR A 205 6.86 -10.73 5.89
C TYR A 205 7.40 -11.98 6.57
N ASN A 206 6.56 -12.68 7.34
CA ASN A 206 7.01 -13.69 8.31
C ASN A 206 6.58 -15.12 7.97
N ILE A 207 5.61 -15.29 7.07
CA ILE A 207 5.11 -16.59 6.64
C ILE A 207 5.81 -16.96 5.33
N PRO A 208 6.31 -18.21 5.19
CA PRO A 208 6.86 -18.69 3.92
C PRO A 208 5.85 -18.59 2.78
N PHE A 209 6.30 -18.19 1.60
CA PHE A 209 5.48 -18.17 0.39
C PHE A 209 6.25 -18.76 -0.81
N ASP A 210 5.52 -19.15 -1.85
CA ASP A 210 6.12 -19.68 -3.07
C ASP A 210 6.62 -18.52 -3.96
N VAL A 211 7.95 -18.38 -4.03
CA VAL A 211 8.62 -17.34 -4.81
C VAL A 211 8.35 -17.48 -6.31
N ARG A 212 8.20 -18.72 -6.83
CA ARG A 212 7.91 -18.96 -8.25
C ARG A 212 6.48 -18.54 -8.57
N GLU A 213 5.54 -18.91 -7.71
CA GLU A 213 4.14 -18.51 -7.85
C GLU A 213 3.98 -16.99 -7.73
N PHE A 214 4.61 -16.37 -6.73
CA PHE A 214 4.64 -14.92 -6.57
C PHE A 214 5.21 -14.22 -7.81
N THR A 215 6.33 -14.71 -8.35
CA THR A 215 6.94 -14.15 -9.57
C THR A 215 6.03 -14.31 -10.78
N ARG A 216 5.36 -15.47 -10.92
CA ARG A 216 4.42 -15.73 -12.01
C ARG A 216 3.23 -14.78 -11.94
N ALA A 217 2.59 -14.66 -10.78
CA ALA A 217 1.47 -13.76 -10.56
C ALA A 217 1.87 -12.29 -10.79
N GLY A 218 3.03 -11.89 -10.26
CA GLY A 218 3.56 -10.53 -10.46
C GLY A 218 3.81 -10.21 -11.93
N LYS A 219 4.42 -11.14 -12.69
CA LYS A 219 4.60 -10.98 -14.15
C LYS A 219 3.27 -10.88 -14.89
N GLN A 220 2.31 -11.73 -14.54
CA GLN A 220 0.98 -11.69 -15.15
C GLN A 220 0.31 -10.33 -14.93
N ILE A 221 0.33 -9.78 -13.71
CA ILE A 221 -0.22 -8.45 -13.43
C ILE A 221 0.52 -7.37 -14.24
N LEU A 222 1.84 -7.43 -14.32
CA LEU A 222 2.62 -6.48 -15.12
C LEU A 222 2.26 -6.57 -16.61
N ASP A 223 2.09 -7.78 -17.15
CA ASP A 223 1.71 -7.99 -18.54
C ASP A 223 0.28 -7.48 -18.81
N GLU A 224 -0.65 -7.67 -17.88
CA GLU A 224 -2.02 -7.14 -17.95
C GLU A 224 -2.02 -5.61 -17.93
N VAL A 225 -1.26 -4.99 -17.02
CA VAL A 225 -1.11 -3.52 -16.93
C VAL A 225 -0.44 -2.97 -18.19
N GLU A 226 0.62 -3.60 -18.71
CA GLU A 226 1.28 -3.19 -19.94
C GLU A 226 0.33 -3.28 -21.15
N GLN A 227 -0.50 -4.33 -21.22
CA GLN A 227 -1.50 -4.46 -22.27
C GLN A 227 -2.60 -3.39 -22.18
N GLU A 228 -3.03 -3.02 -20.97
CA GLU A 228 -4.11 -2.06 -20.76
C GLU A 228 -3.64 -0.60 -20.95
N ILE A 229 -2.48 -0.25 -20.39
CA ILE A 229 -2.00 1.14 -20.27
C ILE A 229 -0.55 1.36 -20.72
N GLY A 230 0.17 0.35 -21.22
CA GLY A 230 1.56 0.46 -21.66
C GLY A 230 1.77 1.55 -22.73
N TRP A 231 0.80 1.71 -23.64
CA TRP A 231 0.78 2.77 -24.66
C TRP A 231 0.90 4.18 -24.07
N MET A 232 0.52 4.40 -22.81
CA MET A 232 0.65 5.70 -22.14
C MET A 232 2.09 6.08 -21.82
N TYR A 233 2.98 5.09 -21.75
CA TYR A 233 4.40 5.26 -21.44
C TYR A 233 5.28 5.29 -22.70
N ASP A 234 4.68 5.13 -23.88
CA ASP A 234 5.36 5.33 -25.15
C ASP A 234 5.68 6.82 -25.34
N THR A 235 6.97 7.12 -25.47
CA THR A 235 7.45 8.47 -25.79
C THR A 235 8.08 8.50 -27.18
N LEU A 236 7.88 9.60 -27.90
CA LEU A 236 8.49 9.84 -29.21
C LEU A 236 9.98 10.18 -29.06
N HIS A 237 10.81 9.22 -28.65
CA HIS A 237 12.28 9.36 -28.67
C HIS A 237 12.90 8.31 -29.58
N GLY A 238 12.71 8.50 -30.89
CA GLY A 238 13.58 7.97 -31.94
C GLY A 238 14.21 9.16 -32.66
N GLY A 239 15.53 9.20 -32.74
CA GLY A 239 16.25 10.24 -33.48
C GLY A 239 15.69 10.40 -34.89
N ALA A 240 15.44 11.66 -35.27
CA ALA A 240 14.96 12.14 -36.57
C ALA A 240 13.48 11.86 -36.93
N GLY A 241 12.63 12.86 -36.66
CA GLY A 241 11.41 13.14 -37.44
C GLY A 241 10.11 12.69 -36.80
N ILE A 242 9.39 13.63 -36.19
CA ILE A 242 8.02 13.44 -35.68
C ILE A 242 7.07 13.23 -36.88
N LEU A 243 6.43 12.06 -36.96
CA LEU A 243 5.18 11.90 -37.71
C LEU A 243 4.01 11.93 -36.71
N PRO A 244 3.03 12.85 -36.86
CA PRO A 244 1.90 12.92 -35.94
C PRO A 244 0.97 11.70 -36.10
N ALA A 245 0.63 11.05 -34.98
CA ALA A 245 -0.34 9.95 -34.86
C ALA A 245 -1.69 10.21 -35.57
N LYS A 246 -2.02 11.48 -35.78
CA LYS A 246 -3.18 11.98 -36.54
C LYS A 246 -3.32 11.37 -37.95
N LYS A 247 -2.22 11.12 -38.67
CA LYS A 247 -2.26 10.58 -40.05
C LYS A 247 -2.70 9.11 -40.14
N ILE A 248 -2.58 8.35 -39.05
CA ILE A 248 -2.98 6.95 -39.00
C ILE A 248 -4.51 6.85 -38.80
N LEU A 249 -5.07 7.72 -37.95
CA LEU A 249 -6.49 7.74 -37.60
C LEU A 249 -7.37 8.32 -38.73
N GLU A 250 -6.88 9.31 -39.48
CA GLU A 250 -7.59 9.86 -40.65
C GLU A 250 -7.67 8.86 -41.82
N LYS A 251 -6.65 8.00 -41.99
CA LYS A 251 -6.64 6.93 -43.01
C LYS A 251 -7.66 5.83 -42.76
N ALA A 252 -8.15 5.69 -41.53
CA ALA A 252 -9.10 4.66 -41.12
C ALA A 252 -10.58 5.09 -41.30
N GLY A 253 -10.86 6.29 -41.83
CA GLY A 253 -12.23 6.69 -42.22
C GLY A 253 -13.20 6.95 -41.08
N TRP A 254 -12.71 7.22 -39.87
CA TRP A 254 -13.54 7.35 -38.67
C TRP A 254 -14.33 8.68 -38.61
N LYS A 255 -15.64 8.60 -38.39
CA LYS A 255 -16.54 9.75 -38.12
C LYS A 255 -17.44 9.41 -36.91
N PRO A 256 -17.35 10.14 -35.78
CA PRO A 256 -18.20 9.84 -34.62
C PRO A 256 -19.55 10.56 -34.65
N ALA A 257 -20.58 9.83 -34.23
CA ALA A 257 -21.93 10.29 -33.85
C ALA A 257 -22.04 10.42 -32.30
N PRO A 258 -23.16 10.92 -31.70
CA PRO A 258 -23.20 11.44 -30.32
C PRO A 258 -23.32 10.38 -29.17
N LEU A 259 -23.17 10.88 -27.93
CA LEU A 259 -22.52 10.33 -26.71
C LEU A 259 -23.28 9.33 -25.81
N THR A 260 -22.63 8.23 -25.34
CA THR A 260 -23.13 7.32 -24.27
C THR A 260 -22.09 6.55 -23.40
N GLU A 261 -20.75 6.61 -23.58
CA GLU A 261 -19.77 5.73 -22.85
C GLU A 261 -18.45 6.43 -22.46
N PHE A 262 -17.60 5.75 -21.62
CA PHE A 262 -16.27 6.18 -21.15
C PHE A 262 -15.49 6.88 -22.26
N LYS A 263 -15.07 8.12 -22.01
CA LYS A 263 -14.42 8.96 -23.02
C LYS A 263 -12.98 9.23 -22.66
N GLN A 264 -12.11 8.88 -23.59
CA GLN A 264 -10.73 9.30 -23.65
C GLN A 264 -10.62 10.40 -24.71
N THR A 265 -10.11 11.56 -24.33
CA THR A 265 -9.68 12.57 -25.32
C THR A 265 -8.19 12.85 -25.11
N GLN A 266 -7.50 13.19 -26.20
CA GLN A 266 -6.08 13.52 -26.17
C GLN A 266 -5.85 14.85 -26.88
N ARG A 267 -5.13 15.74 -26.20
CA ARG A 267 -4.48 16.90 -26.82
C ARG A 267 -2.96 16.71 -26.72
N ASP A 268 -2.23 17.40 -25.84
CA ASP A 268 -0.83 17.02 -25.54
C ASP A 268 -0.74 16.05 -24.33
N LEU A 269 -1.81 15.88 -23.53
CA LEU A 269 -1.97 14.87 -22.47
C LEU A 269 -3.30 14.07 -22.59
N PRO A 270 -3.39 12.84 -22.05
CA PRO A 270 -4.64 12.08 -22.02
C PRO A 270 -5.63 12.64 -20.99
N HIS A 271 -6.92 12.64 -21.33
CA HIS A 271 -8.00 13.14 -20.50
C HIS A 271 -9.09 12.08 -20.37
N TRP A 272 -9.36 11.66 -19.14
CA TRP A 272 -10.33 10.61 -18.84
C TRP A 272 -11.53 11.19 -18.10
N GLN A 273 -12.73 10.78 -18.52
CA GLN A 273 -13.97 11.15 -17.86
C GLN A 273 -14.75 9.88 -17.54
N TYR A 274 -14.96 9.65 -16.24
CA TYR A 274 -15.79 8.56 -15.74
C TYR A 274 -17.05 9.14 -15.08
N PRO A 275 -18.27 8.71 -15.47
CA PRO A 275 -19.51 9.17 -14.85
C PRO A 275 -19.53 8.92 -13.35
N GLY A 276 -19.83 9.95 -12.56
CA GLY A 276 -19.86 9.85 -11.10
C GLY A 276 -18.49 9.85 -10.41
N ALA A 277 -17.37 9.94 -11.14
CA ALA A 277 -16.06 10.08 -10.49
C ALA A 277 -15.89 11.45 -9.80
N ILE A 278 -15.13 11.44 -8.71
CA ILE A 278 -14.61 12.64 -8.08
C ILE A 278 -13.28 12.97 -8.74
N PHE A 279 -13.18 14.17 -9.31
CA PHE A 279 -12.00 14.68 -9.98
C PHE A 279 -11.18 15.53 -9.02
N PHE A 280 -9.90 15.21 -8.91
CA PHE A 280 -8.89 16.11 -8.39
C PHE A 280 -8.19 16.80 -9.57
N VAL A 281 -8.33 18.11 -9.67
CA VAL A 281 -7.86 18.92 -10.80
C VAL A 281 -6.91 19.98 -10.31
N THR A 282 -5.82 20.17 -11.05
CA THR A 282 -4.80 21.16 -10.75
C THR A 282 -4.40 21.94 -11.98
N PHE A 283 -4.31 23.27 -11.86
CA PHE A 283 -3.81 24.12 -12.94
C PHE A 283 -2.97 25.27 -12.42
N ARG A 284 -1.97 25.64 -13.23
CA ARG A 284 -0.94 26.61 -12.86
C ARG A 284 -1.01 27.87 -13.71
N THR A 285 -0.57 28.98 -13.14
CA THR A 285 -0.31 30.20 -13.88
C THR A 285 0.83 30.00 -14.88
N TYR A 286 0.76 30.74 -15.99
CA TYR A 286 1.77 30.73 -17.03
C TYR A 286 3.09 31.31 -16.49
N GLN A 287 4.21 30.62 -16.72
CA GLN A 287 5.55 31.05 -16.28
C GLN A 287 5.67 31.46 -14.80
N GLY A 288 4.83 30.91 -13.91
CA GLY A 288 4.91 31.18 -12.46
C GLY A 288 4.45 32.58 -12.05
N ILE A 289 3.59 33.24 -12.85
CA ILE A 289 2.94 34.49 -12.44
C ILE A 289 2.29 34.32 -11.06
N LEU A 290 2.57 35.25 -10.15
CA LEU A 290 1.98 35.25 -8.81
C LEU A 290 0.65 36.01 -8.79
N LEU A 291 -0.36 35.39 -8.20
CA LEU A 291 -1.69 35.93 -7.96
C LEU A 291 -1.70 36.74 -6.66
N SER A 292 -2.15 37.99 -6.73
CA SER A 292 -2.44 38.79 -5.54
C SER A 292 -3.63 38.21 -4.76
N THR A 293 -3.84 38.68 -3.54
CA THR A 293 -4.98 38.23 -2.70
C THR A 293 -6.33 38.49 -3.37
N GLU A 294 -6.47 39.61 -4.07
CA GLU A 294 -7.67 39.97 -4.85
C GLU A 294 -7.86 39.01 -6.03
N SER A 295 -6.78 38.74 -6.77
CA SER A 295 -6.81 37.78 -7.89
C SER A 295 -7.15 36.37 -7.43
N ARG A 296 -6.61 35.91 -6.29
CA ARG A 296 -6.95 34.61 -5.72
C ARG A 296 -8.44 34.52 -5.34
N SER A 297 -9.02 35.62 -4.86
CA SER A 297 -10.46 35.70 -4.57
C SER A 297 -11.31 35.60 -5.85
N VAL A 298 -10.87 36.23 -6.94
CA VAL A 298 -11.51 36.10 -8.26
C VAL A 298 -11.50 34.65 -8.76
N VAL A 299 -10.37 33.95 -8.62
CA VAL A 299 -10.27 32.53 -8.98
C VAL A 299 -11.20 31.68 -8.12
N LEU A 300 -11.19 31.86 -6.80
CA LEU A 300 -12.02 31.08 -5.90
C LEU A 300 -13.52 31.26 -6.19
N ASN A 301 -13.95 32.48 -6.52
CA ASN A 301 -15.33 32.75 -6.91
C ASN A 301 -15.68 32.07 -8.25
N ALA A 302 -14.75 32.04 -9.21
CA ALA A 302 -14.95 31.33 -10.47
C ALA A 302 -15.08 29.80 -10.26
N LEU A 303 -14.32 29.22 -9.32
CA LEU A 303 -14.43 27.80 -8.97
C LEU A 303 -15.78 27.47 -8.34
N LYS A 304 -16.28 28.35 -7.45
CA LYS A 304 -17.58 28.18 -6.78
C LYS A 304 -18.78 28.39 -7.69
N TYR A 305 -18.61 29.09 -8.82
CA TYR A 305 -19.72 29.49 -9.69
C TYR A 305 -20.59 28.32 -10.15
N TRP A 306 -19.97 27.19 -10.47
CA TRP A 306 -20.69 26.00 -10.96
C TRP A 306 -21.16 25.06 -9.85
N HIS A 307 -20.86 25.37 -8.58
CA HIS A 307 -21.27 24.55 -7.44
C HIS A 307 -22.79 24.46 -7.34
N GLY A 308 -23.33 23.25 -7.21
CA GLY A 308 -24.77 23.00 -7.09
C GLY A 308 -25.54 23.11 -8.42
N SER A 309 -24.82 23.26 -9.55
CA SER A 309 -25.43 23.23 -10.88
C SER A 309 -24.73 22.22 -11.79
N LYS A 310 -23.48 22.50 -12.21
CA LYS A 310 -22.71 21.61 -13.08
C LYS A 310 -21.69 20.77 -12.32
N ILE A 311 -21.27 21.21 -11.15
CA ILE A 311 -20.33 20.49 -10.29
C ILE A 311 -20.81 20.47 -8.85
N HIS A 312 -20.48 19.41 -8.13
CA HIS A 312 -20.45 19.39 -6.68
C HIS A 312 -19.00 19.57 -6.23
N LEU A 313 -18.66 20.76 -5.73
CA LEU A 313 -17.32 21.14 -5.31
C LEU A 313 -17.12 20.78 -3.83
N PHE A 314 -16.22 19.85 -3.54
CA PHE A 314 -15.91 19.42 -2.18
C PHE A 314 -14.89 20.35 -1.52
N SER A 315 -13.84 20.71 -2.26
CA SER A 315 -12.75 21.54 -1.75
C SER A 315 -12.05 22.29 -2.89
N ALA A 316 -11.54 23.47 -2.59
CA ALA A 316 -10.72 24.25 -3.50
C ALA A 316 -9.68 25.07 -2.73
N VAL A 317 -8.46 25.09 -3.24
CA VAL A 317 -7.36 25.90 -2.70
C VAL A 317 -6.73 26.69 -3.85
N VAL A 318 -6.63 28.00 -3.68
CA VAL A 318 -5.97 28.90 -4.63
C VAL A 318 -4.65 29.38 -4.02
N MET A 319 -3.57 28.79 -4.49
CA MET A 319 -2.19 29.16 -4.12
C MET A 319 -1.73 30.37 -4.94
N PRO A 320 -0.60 31.01 -4.60
CA PRO A 320 -0.08 32.14 -5.37
C PRO A 320 0.16 31.85 -6.85
N ASP A 321 0.53 30.63 -7.24
CA ASP A 321 0.86 30.28 -8.63
C ASP A 321 0.01 29.13 -9.20
N HIS A 322 -0.83 28.48 -8.40
CA HIS A 322 -1.59 27.31 -8.86
C HIS A 322 -2.89 27.10 -8.07
N VAL A 323 -3.75 26.24 -8.59
CA VAL A 323 -5.05 25.90 -8.02
C VAL A 323 -5.15 24.41 -7.84
N HIS A 324 -5.77 23.97 -6.75
CA HIS A 324 -6.24 22.61 -6.55
C HIS A 324 -7.74 22.63 -6.31
N MET A 325 -8.48 21.74 -6.96
CA MET A 325 -9.91 21.58 -6.75
C MET A 325 -10.31 20.12 -6.75
N LEU A 326 -11.22 19.76 -5.85
CA LEU A 326 -11.81 18.43 -5.74
C LEU A 326 -13.32 18.55 -5.97
N PHE A 327 -13.84 17.96 -7.04
CA PHE A 327 -15.26 18.07 -7.39
C PHE A 327 -15.77 16.87 -8.17
N GLN A 328 -17.09 16.69 -8.16
CA GLN A 328 -17.80 15.69 -8.97
C GLN A 328 -18.67 16.41 -10.00
N LEU A 329 -18.81 15.85 -11.19
CA LEU A 329 -19.74 16.38 -12.20
C LEU A 329 -21.18 16.06 -11.79
N SER A 330 -22.06 17.05 -11.84
CA SER A 330 -23.50 16.84 -11.64
C SER A 330 -24.05 16.04 -12.82
N THR A 331 -24.91 15.07 -12.54
CA THR A 331 -25.47 14.21 -13.58
C THR A 331 -26.77 14.80 -14.13
N ASP A 332 -27.55 15.54 -13.33
CA ASP A 332 -28.85 16.06 -13.77
C ASP A 332 -28.91 17.59 -14.00
N LYS A 333 -30.03 18.03 -14.57
CA LYS A 333 -30.36 19.44 -14.87
C LYS A 333 -30.76 20.26 -13.63
N HIS A 334 -30.81 19.63 -12.44
CA HIS A 334 -31.20 20.24 -11.17
C HIS A 334 -30.05 20.24 -10.14
N GLY A 335 -28.86 19.77 -10.50
CA GLY A 335 -27.65 19.78 -9.67
C GLY A 335 -27.44 18.54 -8.78
N HIS A 336 -28.26 17.49 -8.93
CA HIS A 336 -28.14 16.25 -8.15
C HIS A 336 -27.12 15.28 -8.74
N VAL A 337 -26.48 14.52 -7.84
CA VAL A 337 -25.58 13.41 -8.15
C VAL A 337 -26.41 12.12 -8.08
N GLU A 338 -27.08 11.75 -9.18
CA GLU A 338 -27.75 10.45 -9.27
C GLU A 338 -26.80 9.33 -9.69
N GLN A 339 -27.04 8.12 -9.15
CA GLN A 339 -26.33 6.90 -9.52
C GLN A 339 -26.54 6.57 -10.99
N ALA A 340 -25.48 6.79 -11.78
CA ALA A 340 -24.99 6.14 -13.02
C ALA A 340 -25.96 5.70 -14.13
N SER A 341 -27.28 5.76 -13.98
CA SER A 341 -28.19 4.96 -14.83
C SER A 341 -28.88 5.74 -15.96
N SER A 342 -28.83 7.08 -16.00
CA SER A 342 -29.56 7.78 -17.07
C SER A 342 -29.22 9.26 -17.29
N LEU A 343 -27.96 9.70 -17.36
CA LEU A 343 -27.70 11.15 -17.25
C LEU A 343 -26.61 11.76 -18.16
N HIS A 344 -26.97 12.91 -18.75
CA HIS A 344 -26.16 13.75 -19.62
C HIS A 344 -24.95 14.33 -18.88
N SER A 345 -23.75 13.83 -19.15
CA SER A 345 -22.51 14.43 -18.61
C SER A 345 -22.11 15.70 -19.37
N GLU A 346 -22.05 16.83 -18.68
CA GLU A 346 -21.33 18.01 -19.17
C GLU A 346 -19.82 17.72 -19.28
N ASP A 347 -19.17 18.22 -20.34
CA ASP A 347 -17.76 17.93 -20.61
C ASP A 347 -16.84 18.72 -19.67
N LEU A 348 -16.00 18.03 -18.88
CA LEU A 348 -15.00 18.61 -17.99
C LEU A 348 -14.17 19.71 -18.68
N SER A 349 -13.86 19.53 -19.97
CA SER A 349 -13.13 20.52 -20.76
C SER A 349 -13.85 21.87 -20.84
N LYS A 350 -15.19 21.86 -20.97
CA LYS A 350 -16.00 23.10 -21.00
C LYS A 350 -16.01 23.81 -19.66
N ILE A 351 -16.10 23.06 -18.56
CA ILE A 351 -16.05 23.61 -17.19
C ILE A 351 -14.68 24.26 -16.94
N MET A 352 -13.60 23.55 -17.26
CA MET A 352 -12.25 24.07 -17.09
C MET A 352 -11.96 25.27 -17.99
N HIS A 353 -12.42 25.25 -19.24
CA HIS A 353 -12.33 26.40 -20.14
C HIS A 353 -13.08 27.61 -19.57
N SER A 354 -14.31 27.42 -19.07
CA SER A 354 -15.12 28.47 -18.47
C SER A 354 -14.40 29.12 -17.27
N ILE A 355 -13.92 28.31 -16.32
CA ILE A 355 -13.21 28.77 -15.12
C ILE A 355 -11.93 29.54 -15.51
N LYS A 356 -11.08 28.94 -16.35
CA LYS A 356 -9.77 29.52 -16.71
C LYS A 356 -9.94 30.79 -17.55
N SER A 357 -10.85 30.80 -18.51
CA SER A 357 -11.09 31.97 -19.37
C SER A 357 -11.69 33.13 -18.58
N TYR A 358 -12.72 32.88 -17.76
CA TYR A 358 -13.35 33.93 -16.95
C TYR A 358 -12.36 34.54 -15.95
N SER A 359 -11.67 33.71 -15.17
CA SER A 359 -10.71 34.18 -14.18
C SER A 359 -9.55 34.95 -14.81
N ALA A 360 -9.01 34.49 -15.95
CA ALA A 360 -7.96 35.21 -16.68
C ALA A 360 -8.41 36.61 -17.10
N ASN A 361 -9.61 36.72 -17.68
CA ASN A 361 -10.12 38.01 -18.14
C ASN A 361 -10.38 38.99 -16.99
N GLN A 362 -10.92 38.51 -15.86
CA GLN A 362 -11.17 39.36 -14.69
C GLN A 362 -9.88 39.81 -14.03
N ILE A 363 -8.92 38.90 -13.83
CA ILE A 363 -7.62 39.22 -13.25
C ILE A 363 -6.85 40.20 -14.14
N ASN A 364 -6.91 39.99 -15.46
CA ASN A 364 -6.28 40.90 -16.41
C ASN A 364 -6.82 42.33 -16.30
N LYS A 365 -8.14 42.49 -16.11
CA LYS A 365 -8.76 43.80 -15.86
C LYS A 365 -8.34 44.41 -14.52
N VAL A 366 -8.43 43.64 -13.43
CA VAL A 366 -8.14 44.13 -12.08
C VAL A 366 -6.68 44.54 -11.91
N GLN A 367 -5.75 43.83 -12.58
CA GLN A 367 -4.32 44.10 -12.49
C GLN A 367 -3.79 44.96 -13.65
N ASN A 368 -4.67 45.52 -14.49
CA ASN A 368 -4.33 46.30 -15.68
C ASN A 368 -3.23 45.63 -16.55
N ARG A 369 -3.38 44.32 -16.75
CA ARG A 369 -2.43 43.50 -17.53
C ARG A 369 -3.13 42.91 -18.75
N SER A 370 -2.33 42.50 -19.73
CA SER A 370 -2.78 41.77 -20.90
C SER A 370 -1.97 40.48 -21.06
N GLY A 371 -2.49 39.54 -21.87
CA GLY A 371 -1.82 38.29 -22.18
C GLY A 371 -2.26 37.08 -21.35
N ILE A 372 -1.47 36.01 -21.44
CA ILE A 372 -1.80 34.68 -20.91
C ILE A 372 -1.64 34.66 -19.39
N LEU A 373 -2.69 34.24 -18.67
CA LEU A 373 -2.63 34.02 -17.22
C LEU A 373 -2.34 32.56 -16.87
N TRP A 374 -3.02 31.62 -17.53
CA TRP A 374 -2.97 30.19 -17.23
C TRP A 374 -2.15 29.44 -18.26
N GLN A 375 -1.49 28.36 -17.85
CA GLN A 375 -0.90 27.43 -18.81
C GLN A 375 -1.98 26.83 -19.72
N THR A 376 -1.65 26.72 -21.02
CA THR A 376 -2.56 26.22 -22.06
C THR A 376 -3.01 24.78 -21.78
N GLU A 377 -2.18 24.00 -21.07
CA GLU A 377 -2.51 22.63 -20.65
C GLU A 377 -2.20 22.37 -19.17
N ARG A 378 -3.12 21.63 -18.54
CA ARG A 378 -3.03 20.75 -17.35
C ARG A 378 -4.46 20.34 -16.96
N HIS A 379 -4.65 19.06 -16.64
CA HIS A 379 -5.76 18.57 -15.82
C HIS A 379 -5.35 18.58 -14.37
#